data_AF-A0A074RID3-F1
#
_entry.id   AF-A0A074RID3-F1
#
_cell.length_a   1.000
_cell.length_b   1.000
_cell.length_c   1.000
_cell.angle_alpha   90.00
_cell.angle_beta   90.00
_cell.angle_gamma   90.00
#
_symmetry.space_group_name_H-M   'P 1'
#
loop_
_entity.id
_entity.type
_entity.pdbx_description
1 polymer ?
#
loop_
_entity_poly.entity_id
_entity_poly.type
_entity_poly.pdbx_seq_one_letter_code
_entity_poly.pdbx_strand_id
1 'polypeptide(L)'
;MRIFYTSSTLLSLLALPSVTLGYDIKPFKVNLSSRVAHLKELVKLTKLPETSALGGKAGAGIDLNWLKDRQKDWVGGYDWNKEQAAMNKF
;
A
#
# COMPACT_ATOMS: atom_id res chain seq x y z
N MET A 1 -54.54 26.47 -52.79
CA MET A 1 -53.65 27.07 -51.79
C MET A 1 -53.89 26.35 -50.46
N ARG A 2 -52.99 25.45 -50.05
CA ARG A 2 -53.10 24.66 -48.81
C ARG A 2 -51.89 24.99 -47.94
N ILE A 3 -52.14 25.47 -46.72
CA ILE A 3 -51.12 25.85 -45.74
C ILE A 3 -50.82 24.62 -44.89
N PHE A 4 -49.56 24.21 -44.85
CA PHE A 4 -49.09 23.16 -43.95
C PHE A 4 -48.59 23.81 -42.66
N TYR A 5 -49.21 23.48 -41.53
CA TYR A 5 -48.73 23.86 -40.21
C TYR A 5 -47.82 22.76 -39.68
N THR A 6 -46.54 23.06 -39.50
CA THR A 6 -45.60 22.17 -38.82
C THR A 6 -45.65 22.45 -37.32
N SER A 7 -46.35 21.61 -36.56
CA SER A 7 -46.24 21.61 -35.10
C SER A 7 -44.88 21.03 -34.69
N SER A 8 -43.93 21.88 -34.31
CA SER A 8 -42.74 21.46 -33.56
C SER A 8 -43.09 21.42 -32.08
N THR A 9 -43.25 20.22 -31.52
CA THR A 9 -43.30 20.04 -30.07
C THR A 9 -41.88 20.09 -29.52
N LEU A 10 -41.55 21.18 -28.81
CA LEU A 10 -40.33 21.29 -28.03
C LEU A 10 -40.46 20.43 -26.78
N LEU A 11 -39.85 19.24 -26.79
CA LEU A 11 -39.61 18.45 -25.59
C LEU A 11 -38.35 19.01 -24.91
N SER A 12 -38.52 19.95 -23.97
CA SER A 12 -37.42 20.36 -23.09
C SER A 12 -37.16 19.25 -22.08
N LEU A 13 -36.10 18.47 -22.30
CA LEU A 13 -35.50 17.65 -21.25
C LEU A 13 -34.97 18.60 -20.17
N LEU A 14 -35.59 18.61 -19.00
CA LEU A 14 -34.96 19.09 -17.78
C LEU A 14 -33.78 18.16 -17.50
N ALA A 15 -32.58 18.55 -17.93
CA ALA A 15 -31.35 17.91 -17.50
C ALA A 15 -31.24 18.11 -15.99
N LEU A 16 -31.44 17.04 -15.22
CA LEU A 16 -31.11 17.04 -13.81
C LEU A 16 -29.61 17.36 -13.68
N PRO A 17 -29.21 18.32 -12.83
CA PRO A 17 -27.80 18.55 -12.59
C PRO A 17 -27.21 17.24 -12.08
N SER A 18 -26.25 16.71 -12.82
CA SER A 18 -25.46 15.56 -12.38
C SER A 18 -24.77 16.00 -11.10
N VAL A 19 -25.15 15.42 -9.96
CA VAL A 19 -24.39 15.63 -8.72
C VAL A 19 -23.08 14.88 -8.91
N THR A 20 -22.06 15.58 -9.41
CA THR A 20 -20.69 15.08 -9.36
C THR A 20 -20.26 15.21 -7.91
N LEU A 21 -20.27 14.10 -7.13
CA LEU A 21 -19.42 14.04 -5.95
C LEU A 21 -17.98 14.09 -6.46
N GLY A 22 -17.41 15.30 -6.52
CA GLY A 22 -16.04 15.54 -6.93
C GLY A 22 -15.10 15.03 -5.84
N TYR A 23 -14.84 13.72 -5.83
CA TYR A 23 -13.80 13.17 -4.98
C TYR A 23 -12.44 13.51 -5.60
N ASP A 24 -11.61 14.23 -4.85
CA ASP A 24 -10.22 14.48 -5.23
C ASP A 24 -9.34 13.26 -4.92
N ILE A 25 -9.52 12.19 -5.70
CA ILE A 25 -8.77 10.94 -5.55
C ILE A 25 -7.40 11.10 -6.20
N LYS A 26 -6.33 11.06 -5.40
CA LYS A 26 -4.95 11.07 -5.90
C LYS A 26 -4.41 9.64 -6.01
N PRO A 27 -3.80 9.25 -7.14
CA PRO A 27 -3.07 8.00 -7.23
C PRO A 27 -1.96 7.95 -6.18
N PHE A 28 -1.79 6.78 -5.55
CA PHE A 28 -0.77 6.56 -4.54
C PHE A 28 0.16 5.41 -4.96
N LYS A 29 1.45 5.55 -4.70
CA LYS A 29 2.43 4.48 -4.83
C LYS A 29 3.37 4.46 -3.63
N VAL A 30 3.65 3.27 -3.13
CA VAL A 30 4.67 3.03 -2.11
C VAL A 30 6.06 3.31 -2.71
N ASN A 31 6.87 4.07 -1.98
CA ASN A 31 8.27 4.34 -2.33
C ASN A 31 9.17 4.15 -1.10
N LEU A 32 9.97 3.10 -1.11
CA LEU A 32 10.90 2.70 -0.05
C LEU A 32 12.34 3.14 -0.30
N SER A 33 12.66 3.68 -1.49
CA SER A 33 14.03 3.89 -1.97
C SER A 33 14.96 4.61 -0.98
N SER A 34 14.48 5.67 -0.33
CA SER A 34 15.26 6.44 0.64
C SER A 34 15.31 5.84 2.05
N ARG A 35 14.47 4.85 2.34
CA ARG A 35 14.26 4.31 3.70
C ARG A 35 14.95 2.97 3.95
N VAL A 36 15.12 2.15 2.92
CA VAL A 36 15.67 0.78 3.07
C VAL A 36 17.10 0.78 3.60
N ALA A 37 17.96 1.70 3.15
CA ALA A 37 19.33 1.79 3.63
C ALA A 37 19.38 2.06 5.15
N HIS A 38 18.61 3.03 5.62
CA HIS A 38 18.48 3.37 7.03
C HIS A 38 17.85 2.23 7.85
N LEU A 39 16.82 1.55 7.33
CA LEU A 39 16.27 0.34 7.96
C LEU A 39 17.35 -0.72 8.17
N LYS A 40 18.14 -1.03 7.13
CA LYS A 40 19.21 -2.02 7.22
C LYS A 40 20.27 -1.64 8.24
N GLU A 41 20.59 -0.35 8.36
CA GLU A 41 21.49 0.16 9.39
C GLU A 41 20.93 -0.07 10.81
N LEU A 42 19.68 0.31 11.05
CA LEU A 42 19.01 0.08 12.34
C LEU A 42 18.96 -1.41 12.71
N VAL A 43 18.68 -2.27 11.74
CA VAL A 43 18.67 -3.73 11.96
C VAL A 43 20.06 -4.23 12.34
N LYS A 44 21.13 -3.73 11.70
CA LYS A 44 22.52 -4.10 12.07
C LYS A 44 22.91 -3.62 13.47
N LEU A 45 22.44 -2.43 13.87
CA LEU A 45 22.74 -1.85 15.19
C LEU A 45 21.94 -2.49 16.33
N THR A 46 20.86 -3.21 16.01
CA THR A 46 20.02 -3.86 17.00
C THR A 46 20.77 -5.00 17.69
N LYS A 47 20.89 -4.92 19.02
CA LYS A 47 21.52 -5.97 19.84
C LYS A 47 20.45 -6.94 20.33
N LEU A 48 20.54 -8.18 19.87
CA LEU A 48 19.76 -9.29 20.42
C LEU A 48 20.51 -9.93 21.59
N PRO A 49 19.80 -10.49 22.59
CA PRO A 49 20.46 -11.20 23.68
C PRO A 49 21.20 -12.43 23.15
N GLU A 50 22.28 -12.81 23.83
CA GLU A 50 23.06 -14.00 23.45
C GLU A 50 22.24 -15.28 23.64
N THR A 51 21.50 -15.35 24.75
CA THR A 51 20.68 -16.49 25.17
C THR A 51 19.24 -16.07 25.46
N SER A 52 18.32 -17.03 25.38
CA SER A 52 16.93 -16.81 25.77
C SER A 52 16.82 -16.82 27.30
N ALA A 53 16.29 -15.74 27.89
CA ALA A 53 15.99 -15.68 29.33
C ALA A 53 15.03 -16.79 29.80
N LEU A 54 14.19 -17.30 28.89
CA LEU A 54 13.19 -18.33 29.19
C LEU A 54 13.63 -19.73 28.74
N GLY A 55 14.91 -19.91 28.42
CA GLY A 55 15.48 -21.21 28.06
C GLY A 55 14.87 -21.88 26.82
N GLY A 56 14.32 -21.11 25.87
CA GLY A 56 13.70 -21.67 24.66
C GLY A 56 12.38 -22.40 24.91
N LYS A 57 11.71 -22.17 26.05
CA LYS A 57 10.38 -22.73 26.31
C LYS A 57 9.39 -22.26 25.25
N ALA A 58 8.76 -23.23 24.58
CA ALA A 58 7.70 -22.96 23.61
C ALA A 58 6.54 -22.17 24.26
N GLY A 59 5.97 -21.21 23.52
CA GLY A 59 4.83 -20.41 23.96
C GLY A 59 5.20 -19.15 24.76
N ALA A 60 6.48 -18.88 24.99
CA ALA A 60 6.93 -17.73 25.78
C ALA A 60 7.18 -16.45 24.95
N GLY A 61 6.66 -16.41 23.73
CA GLY A 61 6.88 -15.33 22.77
C GLY A 61 7.71 -15.79 21.56
N ILE A 62 8.37 -14.82 20.91
CA ILE A 62 9.16 -15.09 19.70
C ILE A 62 10.46 -15.79 20.10
N ASP A 63 10.77 -16.87 19.38
CA ASP A 63 12.03 -17.58 19.55
C ASP A 63 13.24 -16.70 19.16
N LEU A 64 14.31 -16.80 19.95
CA LEU A 64 15.51 -16.00 19.75
C LEU A 64 16.25 -16.36 18.46
N ASN A 65 16.26 -17.64 18.06
CA ASN A 65 16.90 -18.03 16.81
C ASN A 65 16.11 -17.51 15.62
N TRP A 66 14.77 -17.57 15.70
CA TRP A 66 13.91 -16.96 14.71
C TRP A 66 14.20 -15.46 14.52
N LEU A 67 14.37 -14.70 15.61
CA LEU A 67 14.74 -13.27 15.55
C LEU A 67 16.11 -13.04 14.90
N LYS A 68 17.11 -13.84 15.30
CA LYS A 68 18.47 -13.76 14.73
C LYS A 68 18.45 -14.04 13.22
N ASP A 69 17.63 -14.97 12.76
CA ASP A 69 17.48 -15.26 11.33
C ASP A 69 16.77 -14.13 10.59
N ARG A 70 15.71 -13.54 11.15
CA ARG A 70 15.08 -12.37 10.52
C ARG A 70 15.99 -11.15 10.47
N GLN A 71 16.86 -10.96 11.46
CA GLN A 71 17.87 -9.90 11.43
C GLN A 71 18.80 -10.05 10.20
N LYS A 72 19.25 -11.27 9.90
CA LYS A 72 20.06 -11.57 8.70
C LYS A 72 19.27 -11.32 7.41
N ASP A 73 18.04 -11.81 7.35
CA ASP A 73 17.19 -11.68 6.17
C ASP A 73 16.92 -10.21 5.84
N TRP A 74 16.54 -9.39 6.81
CA TRP A 74 16.21 -7.98 6.55
C TRP A 74 17.40 -7.17 6.06
N VAL A 75 18.61 -7.54 6.51
CA VAL A 75 19.85 -6.91 6.05
C VAL A 75 20.20 -7.31 4.62
N GLY A 76 20.16 -8.61 4.31
CA GLY A 76 20.71 -9.14 3.06
C GLY A 76 19.85 -10.16 2.30
N GLY A 77 18.97 -10.90 2.97
CA GLY A 77 18.14 -11.93 2.36
C GLY A 77 16.85 -11.42 1.69
N TYR A 78 16.41 -10.21 2.02
CA TYR A 78 15.13 -9.66 1.55
C TYR A 78 15.31 -8.68 0.39
N ASP A 79 14.64 -8.95 -0.73
CA ASP A 79 14.59 -8.06 -1.89
C ASP A 79 13.46 -7.03 -1.73
N TRP A 80 13.80 -5.91 -1.09
CA TRP A 80 12.86 -4.80 -0.87
C TRP A 80 12.32 -4.18 -2.17
N ASN A 81 13.03 -4.30 -3.30
CA ASN A 81 12.54 -3.79 -4.58
C ASN A 81 11.42 -4.66 -5.11
N LYS A 82 11.58 -5.99 -5.01
CA LYS A 82 10.54 -6.96 -5.38
C LYS A 82 9.27 -6.75 -4.57
N GLU A 83 9.40 -6.54 -3.25
CA GLU A 83 8.25 -6.31 -2.39
C GLU A 83 7.55 -4.97 -2.66
N GLN A 84 8.31 -3.89 -2.88
CA GLN A 84 7.73 -2.62 -3.33
C GLN A 84 6.96 -2.78 -4.65
N ALA A 85 7.52 -3.52 -5.61
CA ALA A 85 6.85 -3.79 -6.86
C ALA A 85 5.54 -4.57 -6.65
N ALA A 86 5.52 -5.54 -5.73
CA ALA A 86 4.32 -6.29 -5.38
C ALA A 86 3.24 -5.42 -4.74
N MET A 87 3.59 -4.50 -3.84
CA MET A 87 2.66 -3.56 -3.19
C MET A 87 2.02 -2.59 -4.19
N ASN A 88 2.76 -2.18 -5.23
CA ASN A 88 2.29 -1.22 -6.24
C ASN A 88 1.59 -1.88 -7.45
N LYS A 89 1.15 -3.13 -7.32
CA LYS A 89 0.43 -3.85 -8.40
C LYS A 89 -1.03 -3.42 -8.55
N PHE A 90 -1.61 -2.80 -7.52
CA PHE A 90 -2.98 -2.31 -7.47
C PHE A 90 -2.97 -0.78 -7.44
#